data_AF-A0A6T7BRG6-F1
#
_entry.id   AF-A0A6T7BRG6-F1
#
_cell.length_a   1.000
_cell.length_b   1.000
_cell.length_c   1.000
_cell.angle_alpha   90.00
_cell.angle_beta   90.00
_cell.angle_gamma   90.00
#
_symmetry.space_group_name_H-M   'P 1'
#
loop_
_entity.id
_entity.type
_entity.pdbx_description
1 polymer ?
#
loop_
_entity_poly.entity_id
_entity_poly.type
_entity_poly.pdbx_seq_one_letter_code
_entity_poly.pdbx_strand_id
1 'polypeptide(L)'
;KDLWRSGLLECPTACGSDTPATECKCHCPDLEKWIHDEAGPRIMGVADMVDGDKTVNAEGEDLSKVFMRLLCNDYDDMAPQMGDLMNSGAPADPIFWPIHPTVDRLWQWRRINGMTNETWPPASVNYVHGGDCAGHSADDITVFKNLFDSDDRFYTNQELYDLMDPRKEETTDSVFAHFRWGHCQDVGYPVDLLPSNFVARNTDRFTGETADDCDRTDGSAPEGHCPGRKKR
;
A
#
# COMPACT_ATOMS: atom_id res chain seq x y z
N LYS A 1 -8.03 2.90 16.19
CA LYS A 1 -8.98 2.92 17.33
C LYS A 1 -8.35 3.28 18.68
N ASP A 2 -7.15 2.81 19.03
CA ASP A 2 -6.63 2.95 20.40
C ASP A 2 -6.19 4.39 20.71
N LEU A 3 -5.77 5.15 19.69
CA LEU A 3 -5.61 6.61 19.78
C LEU A 3 -6.93 7.33 20.10
N TRP A 4 -8.06 6.90 19.53
CA TRP A 4 -9.37 7.47 19.86
C TRP A 4 -9.82 7.07 21.27
N ARG A 5 -9.66 5.80 21.66
CA ARG A 5 -10.00 5.31 23.01
C ARG A 5 -9.15 5.95 24.12
N SER A 6 -7.92 6.36 23.80
CA SER A 6 -7.02 7.08 24.72
C SER A 6 -7.24 8.60 24.72
N GLY A 7 -8.17 9.12 23.91
CA GLY A 7 -8.46 10.55 23.83
C GLY A 7 -7.40 11.37 23.10
N LEU A 8 -6.52 10.71 22.33
CA LEU A 8 -5.47 11.34 21.53
C LEU A 8 -5.95 11.69 20.11
N LEU A 9 -6.99 11.02 19.62
CA LEU A 9 -7.58 11.25 18.30
C LEU A 9 -9.04 11.73 18.45
N GLU A 10 -9.35 12.88 17.86
CA GLU A 10 -10.71 13.44 17.82
C GLU A 10 -11.33 13.22 16.44
N CYS A 11 -12.51 12.60 16.41
CA CYS A 11 -13.25 12.32 15.19
C CYS A 11 -14.59 13.06 15.17
N PRO A 12 -15.08 13.49 13.98
CA PRO A 12 -16.43 14.00 13.83
C PRO A 12 -17.47 13.00 14.34
N THR A 13 -18.56 13.48 14.93
CA THR A 13 -19.63 12.62 15.47
C THR A 13 -20.43 11.91 14.38
N ALA A 14 -20.39 12.42 13.15
CA ALA A 14 -21.03 11.83 11.99
C ALA A 14 -20.25 12.22 10.73
N CYS A 15 -20.23 11.30 9.76
CA CYS A 15 -19.74 11.55 8.40
C CYS A 15 -20.74 10.92 7.42
N GLY A 16 -21.28 11.74 6.51
CA GLY A 16 -22.17 11.29 5.44
C GLY A 16 -21.40 11.04 4.14
N SER A 17 -21.99 10.28 3.21
CA SER A 17 -21.43 10.08 1.88
C SER A 17 -21.38 11.37 1.02
N ASP A 18 -22.13 12.38 1.42
CA ASP A 18 -22.19 13.72 0.84
C ASP A 18 -21.25 14.73 1.51
N THR A 19 -20.58 14.33 2.59
CA THR A 19 -19.64 15.18 3.33
C THR A 19 -18.26 15.12 2.69
N PRO A 20 -17.58 16.25 2.43
CA PRO A 20 -16.22 16.25 1.91
C PRO A 20 -15.29 15.42 2.79
N ALA A 21 -14.37 14.65 2.18
CA ALA A 21 -13.44 13.81 2.92
C ALA A 21 -12.62 14.60 3.96
N THR A 22 -12.34 15.89 3.70
CA THR A 22 -11.67 16.84 4.61
C THR A 22 -12.45 17.15 5.88
N GLU A 23 -13.77 17.10 5.84
CA GLU A 23 -14.66 17.32 6.99
C GLU A 23 -14.94 16.02 7.75
N CYS A 24 -14.59 14.87 7.17
CA CYS A 24 -14.72 13.54 7.76
C CYS A 24 -13.42 12.99 8.35
N LYS A 25 -12.38 13.82 8.49
CA LYS A 25 -11.10 13.39 9.05
C LYS A 25 -11.13 13.43 10.56
N CYS A 26 -10.68 12.34 11.17
CA CYS A 26 -10.21 12.45 12.55
C CYS A 26 -8.92 13.28 12.57
N HIS A 27 -8.62 13.99 13.64
CA HIS A 27 -7.35 14.71 13.78
C HIS A 27 -6.81 14.57 15.19
N CYS A 28 -5.51 14.77 15.36
CA CYS A 28 -4.86 14.79 16.67
C CYS A 28 -4.61 16.25 17.07
N PRO A 29 -5.32 16.79 18.08
CA PRO A 29 -5.19 18.20 18.47
C PRO A 29 -3.77 18.61 18.85
N ASP A 30 -3.00 17.68 19.44
CA ASP A 30 -1.66 17.90 19.96
C ASP A 30 -0.54 17.40 19.01
N LEU A 31 -0.83 17.12 17.74
CA LEU A 31 0.14 16.52 16.79
C LEU A 31 1.48 17.28 16.76
N GLU A 32 1.45 18.58 16.50
CA GLU A 32 2.67 19.39 16.38
C GLU A 32 3.45 19.46 17.70
N LYS A 33 2.76 19.39 18.84
CA LYS A 33 3.40 19.29 20.15
C LYS A 33 4.09 17.94 20.32
N TRP A 34 3.47 16.84 19.94
CA TRP A 34 4.08 15.51 20.02
C TRP A 34 5.31 15.38 19.13
N ILE A 35 5.27 15.99 17.94
CA ILE A 35 6.42 16.05 17.04
C ILE A 35 7.56 16.86 17.66
N HIS A 36 7.25 18.03 18.23
CA HIS A 36 8.25 18.87 18.90
C HIS A 36 8.87 18.18 20.13
N ASP A 37 8.05 17.49 20.92
CA ASP A 37 8.47 16.85 22.16
C ASP A 37 9.07 15.44 21.94
N GLU A 38 9.32 15.04 20.69
CA GLU A 38 9.83 13.71 20.30
C GLU A 38 9.03 12.55 20.92
N ALA A 39 7.71 12.73 21.05
CA ALA A 39 6.82 11.79 21.70
C ALA A 39 6.44 10.57 20.83
N GLY A 40 6.99 10.48 19.62
CA GLY A 40 6.64 9.49 18.60
C GLY A 40 6.62 8.05 19.08
N PRO A 41 7.71 7.52 19.69
CA PRO A 41 7.75 6.14 20.21
C PRO A 41 6.61 5.83 21.19
N ARG A 42 6.28 6.78 22.08
CA ARG A 42 5.17 6.64 23.04
C ARG A 42 3.83 6.60 22.31
N ILE A 43 3.60 7.50 21.36
CA ILE A 43 2.34 7.57 20.61
C ILE A 43 2.15 6.31 19.75
N MET A 44 3.23 5.79 19.14
CA MET A 44 3.19 4.51 18.39
C MET A 44 2.87 3.32 19.28
N GLY A 45 3.42 3.28 20.49
CA GLY A 45 3.06 2.27 21.48
C GLY A 45 1.58 2.32 21.89
N VAL A 46 1.00 3.51 22.04
CA VAL A 46 -0.46 3.67 22.31
C VAL A 46 -1.31 3.27 21.10
N ALA A 47 -0.82 3.49 19.89
CA ALA A 47 -1.50 3.07 18.67
C ALA A 47 -1.50 1.55 18.45
N ASP A 48 -0.72 0.79 19.22
CA ASP A 48 -0.50 -0.66 19.07
C ASP A 48 -0.06 -1.06 17.65
N MET A 49 0.69 -0.17 16.99
CA MET A 49 1.11 -0.37 15.59
C MET A 49 2.52 -0.91 15.49
N VAL A 50 3.43 -0.30 16.24
CA VAL A 50 4.85 -0.59 16.19
C VAL A 50 5.38 -0.41 17.61
N ASP A 51 6.23 -1.33 18.06
CA ASP A 51 6.98 -1.13 19.29
C ASP A 51 7.77 0.18 19.16
N GLY A 52 7.77 1.04 20.19
CA GLY A 52 8.37 2.37 20.10
C GLY A 52 9.83 2.36 19.66
N ASP A 53 10.55 1.27 19.97
CA ASP A 53 11.95 1.04 19.60
C ASP A 53 12.14 0.59 18.13
N LYS A 54 11.05 0.40 17.39
CA LYS A 54 11.03 -0.01 15.97
C LYS A 54 10.55 1.12 15.05
N THR A 55 10.54 2.37 15.50
CA THR A 55 10.18 3.49 14.62
C THR A 55 11.36 4.02 13.82
N VAL A 56 12.59 3.60 14.12
CA VAL A 56 13.80 4.05 13.43
C VAL A 56 14.16 3.09 12.30
N ASN A 57 14.51 3.63 11.13
CA ASN A 57 14.91 2.84 9.98
C ASN A 57 16.40 2.44 9.99
N ALA A 58 16.81 1.66 8.99
CA ALA A 58 18.19 1.20 8.83
C ALA A 58 19.20 2.36 8.74
N GLU A 59 18.77 3.48 8.17
CA GLU A 59 19.52 4.72 7.97
C GLU A 59 19.55 5.61 9.22
N GLY A 60 18.84 5.22 10.29
CA GLY A 60 18.76 5.99 11.54
C GLY A 60 17.70 7.09 11.54
N GLU A 61 16.82 7.12 10.55
CA GLU A 61 15.71 8.07 10.44
C GLU A 61 14.52 7.59 11.28
N ASP A 62 14.01 8.47 12.14
CA ASP A 62 12.80 8.18 12.91
C ASP A 62 11.53 8.36 12.06
N LEU A 63 10.93 7.25 11.68
CA LEU A 63 9.68 7.17 10.94
C LEU A 63 8.46 7.45 11.83
N SER A 64 8.61 7.56 13.15
CA SER A 64 7.50 7.84 14.08
C SER A 64 6.75 9.11 13.66
N LYS A 65 7.45 10.11 13.13
CA LYS A 65 6.85 11.35 12.63
C LYS A 65 5.95 11.12 11.42
N VAL A 66 6.38 10.30 10.47
CA VAL A 66 5.61 9.96 9.27
C VAL A 66 4.35 9.20 9.68
N PHE A 67 4.51 8.19 10.56
CA PHE A 67 3.38 7.46 11.09
C PHE A 67 2.43 8.38 11.86
N MET A 68 2.91 9.24 12.78
CA MET A 68 2.04 10.18 13.50
C MET A 68 1.22 11.06 12.55
N ARG A 69 1.85 11.66 11.53
CA ARG A 69 1.13 12.49 10.54
C ARG A 69 0.08 11.68 9.78
N LEU A 70 0.39 10.44 9.41
CA LEU A 70 -0.57 9.54 8.77
C LEU A 70 -1.74 9.20 9.70
N LEU A 71 -1.46 8.80 10.95
CA LEU A 71 -2.49 8.41 11.93
C LEU A 71 -3.41 9.56 12.33
N CYS A 72 -2.87 10.77 12.29
CA CYS A 72 -3.58 12.00 12.64
C CYS A 72 -4.23 12.69 11.44
N ASN A 73 -4.28 12.04 10.26
CA ASN A 73 -4.83 12.57 9.02
C ASN A 73 -4.31 13.97 8.63
N ASP A 74 -3.02 14.22 8.86
CA ASP A 74 -2.38 15.51 8.62
C ASP A 74 -2.16 15.81 7.14
N TYR A 75 -2.31 14.80 6.27
CA TYR A 75 -2.21 14.95 4.82
C TYR A 75 -3.58 15.31 4.20
N ASP A 76 -3.61 16.36 3.39
CA ASP A 76 -4.83 16.90 2.76
C ASP A 76 -5.59 15.89 1.89
N ASP A 77 -4.90 14.94 1.27
CA ASP A 77 -5.46 13.92 0.39
C ASP A 77 -5.63 12.54 1.05
N MET A 78 -5.34 12.41 2.34
CA MET A 78 -5.54 11.17 3.09
C MET A 78 -6.57 11.34 4.20
N ALA A 79 -7.41 10.32 4.37
CA ALA A 79 -8.36 10.22 5.47
C ALA A 79 -8.44 8.77 6.00
N PRO A 80 -7.33 8.10 6.37
CA PRO A 80 -7.39 6.76 6.96
C PRO A 80 -8.38 6.70 8.13
N GLN A 81 -9.38 5.83 7.99
CA GLN A 81 -10.33 5.49 9.03
C GLN A 81 -9.85 4.20 9.71
N MET A 82 -9.16 4.34 10.82
CA MET A 82 -8.59 3.20 11.54
C MET A 82 -9.56 2.66 12.60
N GLY A 83 -10.40 1.73 12.17
CA GLY A 83 -11.37 1.02 13.00
C GLY A 83 -10.81 -0.19 13.75
N ASP A 84 -11.71 -1.09 14.15
CA ASP A 84 -11.36 -2.36 14.83
C ASP A 84 -10.68 -3.38 13.89
N LEU A 85 -10.71 -3.19 12.57
CA LEU A 85 -10.08 -4.06 11.57
C LEU A 85 -8.56 -3.90 11.43
N MET A 86 -7.90 -3.06 12.25
CA MET A 86 -6.47 -2.80 12.11
C MET A 86 -5.57 -3.86 12.78
N ASN A 87 -6.15 -4.77 13.56
CA ASN A 87 -5.38 -5.78 14.31
C ASN A 87 -5.55 -7.19 13.75
N SER A 88 -4.84 -8.16 14.33
CA SER A 88 -4.90 -9.58 13.97
C SER A 88 -6.28 -10.24 14.15
N GLY A 89 -7.22 -9.55 14.81
CA GLY A 89 -8.61 -9.96 14.94
C GLY A 89 -9.49 -9.60 13.74
N ALA A 90 -8.97 -8.85 12.76
CA ALA A 90 -9.72 -8.43 11.58
C ALA A 90 -10.45 -9.59 10.85
N PRO A 91 -9.89 -10.80 10.68
CA PRO A 91 -10.58 -11.90 10.00
C PRO A 91 -11.84 -12.41 10.71
N ALA A 92 -12.07 -12.04 11.98
CA ALA A 92 -13.27 -12.40 12.72
C ALA A 92 -14.50 -11.53 12.36
N ASP A 93 -14.29 -10.35 11.78
CA ASP A 93 -15.37 -9.49 11.31
C ASP A 93 -15.82 -9.96 9.91
N PRO A 94 -17.12 -10.24 9.69
CA PRO A 94 -17.63 -10.61 8.38
C PRO A 94 -17.30 -9.62 7.25
N ILE A 95 -17.08 -8.33 7.56
CA ILE A 95 -16.71 -7.31 6.55
C ILE A 95 -15.28 -7.49 6.02
N PHE A 96 -14.41 -8.23 6.71
CA PHE A 96 -13.08 -8.58 6.23
C PHE A 96 -13.13 -9.30 4.87
N TRP A 97 -14.03 -10.27 4.77
CA TRP A 97 -14.14 -11.17 3.61
C TRP A 97 -14.64 -10.52 2.32
N PRO A 98 -15.51 -9.49 2.31
CA PRO A 98 -15.79 -8.72 1.09
C PRO A 98 -14.75 -7.62 0.81
N ILE A 99 -13.99 -7.14 1.80
CA ILE A 99 -12.94 -6.13 1.58
C ILE A 99 -11.74 -6.75 0.85
N HIS A 100 -11.19 -7.86 1.34
CA HIS A 100 -9.95 -8.45 0.79
C HIS A 100 -10.03 -8.88 -0.69
N PRO A 101 -11.15 -9.41 -1.21
CA PRO A 101 -11.33 -9.68 -2.64
C PRO A 101 -11.22 -8.42 -3.51
N THR A 102 -11.46 -7.21 -2.97
CA THR A 102 -11.25 -5.99 -3.77
C THR A 102 -9.77 -5.72 -4.04
N VAL A 103 -8.90 -6.04 -3.07
CA VAL A 103 -7.44 -5.99 -3.22
C VAL A 103 -6.97 -7.11 -4.15
N ASP A 104 -7.49 -8.32 -3.98
CA ASP A 104 -7.18 -9.45 -4.88
C ASP A 104 -7.60 -9.13 -6.33
N ARG A 105 -8.76 -8.50 -6.54
CA ARG A 105 -9.19 -8.05 -7.87
C ARG A 105 -8.21 -7.07 -8.50
N LEU A 106 -7.67 -6.13 -7.71
CA LEU A 106 -6.64 -5.20 -8.19
C LEU A 106 -5.32 -5.92 -8.49
N TRP A 107 -4.94 -6.90 -7.66
CA TRP A 107 -3.75 -7.70 -7.85
C TRP A 107 -3.84 -8.56 -9.12
N GLN A 108 -4.95 -9.29 -9.33
CA GLN A 108 -5.19 -10.06 -10.55
C GLN A 108 -5.19 -9.15 -11.79
N TRP A 109 -5.85 -7.98 -11.71
CA TRP A 109 -5.81 -6.98 -12.78
C TRP A 109 -4.37 -6.61 -13.14
N ARG A 110 -3.52 -6.35 -12.14
CA ARG A 110 -2.13 -5.98 -12.37
C ARG A 110 -1.32 -7.14 -12.95
N ARG A 111 -1.50 -8.36 -12.45
CA ARG A 111 -0.85 -9.58 -12.98
C ARG A 111 -1.18 -9.82 -14.45
N ILE A 112 -2.45 -9.66 -14.83
CA ILE A 112 -2.91 -9.83 -16.22
C ILE A 112 -2.29 -8.77 -17.13
N ASN A 113 -2.24 -7.52 -16.68
CA ASN A 113 -1.73 -6.39 -17.47
C ASN A 113 -0.21 -6.17 -17.35
N GLY A 114 0.48 -7.01 -16.59
CA GLY A 114 1.92 -6.96 -16.35
C GLY A 114 2.31 -6.15 -15.11
N MET A 115 3.30 -6.67 -14.39
CA MET A 115 3.99 -5.97 -13.32
C MET A 115 5.20 -5.20 -13.89
N THR A 116 5.58 -4.09 -13.25
CA THR A 116 6.79 -3.33 -13.62
C THR A 116 8.07 -4.02 -13.17
N ASN A 117 7.99 -4.79 -12.08
CA ASN A 117 9.09 -5.58 -11.54
C ASN A 117 8.50 -6.80 -10.80
N GLU A 118 9.01 -7.98 -11.11
CA GLU A 118 8.64 -9.26 -10.46
C GLU A 118 9.86 -9.93 -9.80
N THR A 119 10.96 -9.19 -9.66
CA THR A 119 12.20 -9.68 -9.06
C THR A 119 12.07 -9.61 -7.54
N TRP A 120 12.28 -10.74 -6.88
CA TRP A 120 12.37 -10.82 -5.44
C TRP A 120 13.75 -10.34 -4.96
N PRO A 121 13.83 -9.74 -3.77
CA PRO A 121 15.12 -9.46 -3.16
C PRO A 121 15.88 -10.78 -2.87
N PRO A 122 17.22 -10.76 -2.97
CA PRO A 122 18.05 -11.97 -2.84
C PRO A 122 18.14 -12.51 -1.40
N ALA A 123 17.70 -11.73 -0.42
CA ALA A 123 17.56 -12.12 0.97
C ALA A 123 16.28 -11.50 1.53
N SER A 124 15.83 -12.00 2.67
CA SER A 124 14.67 -11.53 3.40
C SER A 124 14.94 -10.11 3.94
N VAL A 125 14.99 -9.09 3.10
CA VAL A 125 15.44 -7.75 3.50
C VAL A 125 14.29 -6.93 4.06
N ASN A 126 14.48 -6.38 5.26
CA ASN A 126 13.61 -5.32 5.75
C ASN A 126 14.09 -3.97 5.18
N TYR A 127 13.39 -3.46 4.18
CA TYR A 127 13.66 -2.11 3.64
C TYR A 127 13.41 -1.00 4.67
N VAL A 128 12.68 -1.29 5.75
CA VAL A 128 12.34 -0.34 6.79
C VAL A 128 13.30 -0.42 7.97
N HIS A 129 13.74 -1.59 8.42
CA HIS A 129 14.57 -1.71 9.65
C HIS A 129 16.03 -2.11 9.42
N GLY A 130 16.39 -2.50 8.19
CA GLY A 130 17.72 -3.01 7.90
C GLY A 130 17.93 -4.39 8.53
N GLY A 131 18.29 -5.37 7.71
CA GLY A 131 18.58 -6.74 8.15
C GLY A 131 17.57 -7.77 7.68
N ASP A 132 17.81 -9.02 8.11
CA ASP A 132 17.06 -10.20 7.70
C ASP A 132 15.68 -10.24 8.38
N CYS A 133 14.63 -9.81 7.69
CA CYS A 133 13.24 -10.02 8.07
C CYS A 133 12.66 -11.19 7.30
N ALA A 134 12.55 -12.32 7.98
CA ALA A 134 11.97 -13.56 7.45
C ALA A 134 10.56 -13.35 6.89
N GLY A 135 10.24 -14.07 5.81
CA GLY A 135 8.94 -14.06 5.14
C GLY A 135 8.85 -13.17 3.91
N HIS A 136 9.94 -12.52 3.49
CA HIS A 136 9.97 -11.53 2.42
C HIS A 136 10.80 -11.94 1.18
N SER A 137 11.52 -13.07 1.24
CA SER A 137 12.22 -13.61 0.06
C SER A 137 11.31 -14.55 -0.73
N ALA A 138 11.71 -14.86 -1.97
CA ALA A 138 11.00 -15.80 -2.84
C ALA A 138 10.94 -17.23 -2.27
N ASP A 139 11.98 -17.63 -1.56
CA ASP A 139 12.20 -18.96 -1.00
C ASP A 139 11.71 -19.12 0.44
N ASP A 140 11.27 -18.03 1.08
CA ASP A 140 10.65 -18.09 2.40
C ASP A 140 9.35 -18.91 2.37
N ILE A 141 9.23 -19.83 3.34
CA ILE A 141 8.07 -20.71 3.47
C ILE A 141 6.88 -19.97 4.09
N THR A 142 5.70 -20.25 3.58
CA THR A 142 4.43 -19.69 4.06
C THR A 142 3.71 -20.66 5.00
N VAL A 143 2.61 -20.21 5.59
CA VAL A 143 1.76 -21.04 6.47
C VAL A 143 0.83 -21.98 5.69
N PHE A 144 0.82 -21.90 4.36
CA PHE A 144 -0.10 -22.62 3.51
C PHE A 144 0.50 -23.93 2.99
N LYS A 145 -0.30 -25.00 3.02
CA LYS A 145 0.01 -26.29 2.41
C LYS A 145 -1.28 -26.93 1.89
N ASN A 146 -1.16 -27.82 0.91
CA ASN A 146 -2.27 -28.58 0.33
C ASN A 146 -3.40 -27.69 -0.23
N LEU A 147 -3.04 -26.53 -0.80
CA LEU A 147 -4.02 -25.64 -1.45
C LEU A 147 -4.25 -26.06 -2.90
N PHE A 148 -3.19 -26.46 -3.59
CA PHE A 148 -3.21 -26.81 -5.02
C PHE A 148 -2.77 -28.26 -5.28
N ASP A 149 -2.27 -28.95 -4.25
CA ASP A 149 -1.77 -30.33 -4.32
C ASP A 149 -2.03 -31.08 -2.99
N SER A 150 -1.47 -32.29 -2.87
CA SER A 150 -1.58 -33.14 -1.69
C SER A 150 -0.22 -33.55 -1.11
N ASP A 151 0.82 -32.75 -1.32
CA ASP A 151 2.23 -33.13 -1.03
C ASP A 151 2.64 -32.89 0.43
N ASP A 152 1.73 -32.38 1.27
CA ASP A 152 1.91 -32.03 2.70
C ASP A 152 3.10 -31.10 3.00
N ARG A 153 3.58 -30.38 1.99
CA ARG A 153 4.65 -29.39 2.09
C ARG A 153 4.09 -27.98 2.13
N PHE A 154 4.78 -27.09 2.86
CA PHE A 154 4.49 -25.67 2.81
C PHE A 154 4.99 -25.08 1.49
N TYR A 155 4.23 -24.14 0.94
CA TYR A 155 4.64 -23.40 -0.26
C TYR A 155 5.60 -22.28 0.10
N THR A 156 6.56 -21.99 -0.79
CA THR A 156 7.31 -20.73 -0.72
C THR A 156 6.49 -19.56 -1.26
N ASN A 157 6.92 -18.33 -0.97
CA ASN A 157 6.34 -17.12 -1.54
C ASN A 157 6.31 -17.14 -3.07
N GLN A 158 7.41 -17.54 -3.72
CA GLN A 158 7.50 -17.65 -5.18
C GLN A 158 6.54 -18.71 -5.72
N GLU A 159 6.43 -19.86 -5.06
CA GLU A 159 5.50 -20.90 -5.48
C GLU A 159 4.05 -20.43 -5.42
N LEU A 160 3.62 -19.80 -4.32
CA LEU A 160 2.27 -19.23 -4.23
C LEU A 160 2.06 -18.12 -5.26
N TYR A 161 3.05 -17.24 -5.46
CA TYR A 161 2.99 -16.19 -6.47
C TYR A 161 2.75 -16.76 -7.88
N ASP A 162 3.39 -17.89 -8.20
CA ASP A 162 3.25 -18.57 -9.47
C ASP A 162 1.97 -19.39 -9.60
N LEU A 163 1.52 -20.04 -8.53
CA LEU A 163 0.30 -20.86 -8.49
C LEU A 163 -0.96 -19.98 -8.53
N MET A 164 -0.92 -18.81 -7.91
CA MET A 164 -2.03 -17.85 -7.89
C MET A 164 -2.05 -16.94 -9.14
N ASP A 165 -1.25 -17.23 -10.17
CA ASP A 165 -1.27 -16.44 -11.40
C ASP A 165 -2.62 -16.57 -12.12
N PRO A 166 -3.43 -15.49 -12.25
CA PRO A 166 -4.77 -15.56 -12.83
C PRO A 166 -4.79 -15.94 -14.32
N ARG A 167 -3.62 -16.06 -14.96
CA ARG A 167 -3.46 -16.48 -16.36
C ARG A 167 -3.26 -18.00 -16.50
N LYS A 168 -3.04 -18.72 -15.40
CA LYS A 168 -2.84 -20.18 -15.40
C LYS A 168 -4.15 -20.89 -15.10
N GLU A 169 -4.72 -21.51 -16.12
CA GLU A 169 -5.99 -22.25 -16.00
C GLU A 169 -5.86 -23.48 -15.08
N GLU A 170 -4.67 -24.06 -14.95
CA GLU A 170 -4.45 -25.29 -14.20
C GLU A 170 -4.49 -25.09 -12.68
N THR A 171 -4.21 -23.88 -12.19
CA THR A 171 -4.06 -23.58 -10.77
C THR A 171 -5.00 -22.47 -10.28
N THR A 172 -5.70 -21.78 -11.19
CA THR A 172 -6.62 -20.71 -10.84
C THR A 172 -8.06 -21.21 -10.81
N ASP A 173 -8.61 -21.42 -9.61
CA ASP A 173 -10.00 -21.85 -9.44
C ASP A 173 -11.02 -20.76 -9.84
N SER A 174 -10.66 -19.49 -9.73
CA SER A 174 -11.55 -18.38 -10.05
C SER A 174 -10.82 -17.10 -10.44
N VAL A 175 -11.30 -16.44 -11.50
CA VAL A 175 -10.91 -15.09 -11.92
C VAL A 175 -12.12 -14.18 -11.80
N PHE A 176 -11.92 -12.92 -11.43
CA PHE A 176 -13.02 -11.96 -11.37
C PHE A 176 -13.67 -11.74 -12.74
N ALA A 177 -15.00 -11.65 -12.77
CA ALA A 177 -15.78 -11.48 -13.99
C ALA A 177 -15.44 -10.20 -14.78
N HIS A 178 -14.93 -9.16 -14.10
CA HIS A 178 -14.49 -7.92 -14.72
C HIS A 178 -13.48 -7.16 -13.84
N PHE A 179 -12.69 -6.30 -14.48
CA PHE A 179 -11.78 -5.36 -13.82
C PHE A 179 -12.18 -3.90 -14.06
N ARG A 180 -13.47 -3.59 -13.85
CA ARG A 180 -14.04 -2.24 -13.97
C ARG A 180 -14.13 -1.55 -12.62
N TRP A 181 -13.76 -0.27 -12.59
CA TRP A 181 -13.67 0.61 -11.42
C TRP A 181 -14.50 1.87 -11.65
N GLY A 182 -15.84 1.74 -11.62
CA GLY A 182 -16.75 2.85 -11.91
C GLY A 182 -16.49 4.09 -11.04
N HIS A 183 -16.21 3.90 -9.75
CA HIS A 183 -15.87 5.02 -8.85
C HIS A 183 -14.56 5.75 -9.24
N CYS A 184 -13.61 5.07 -9.90
CA CYS A 184 -12.40 5.71 -10.43
C CYS A 184 -12.72 6.54 -11.67
N GLN A 185 -13.66 6.07 -12.50
CA GLN A 185 -14.17 6.83 -13.65
C GLN A 185 -14.84 8.13 -13.24
N ASP A 186 -15.58 8.12 -12.13
CA ASP A 186 -16.25 9.31 -11.59
C ASP A 186 -15.26 10.42 -11.20
N VAL A 187 -14.01 10.08 -10.90
CA VAL A 187 -12.93 11.04 -10.58
C VAL A 187 -11.90 11.21 -11.70
N GLY A 188 -12.22 10.72 -12.91
CA GLY A 188 -11.45 11.00 -14.13
C GLY A 188 -10.39 9.97 -14.51
N TYR A 189 -10.29 8.83 -13.82
CA TYR A 189 -9.44 7.73 -14.26
C TYR A 189 -10.14 6.87 -15.32
N PRO A 190 -9.39 6.14 -16.17
CA PRO A 190 -9.95 5.12 -17.04
C PRO A 190 -10.72 4.06 -16.24
N VAL A 191 -11.86 3.59 -16.75
CA VAL A 191 -12.74 2.62 -16.05
C VAL A 191 -12.05 1.28 -15.77
N ASP A 192 -11.04 0.93 -16.56
CA ASP A 192 -10.21 -0.27 -16.44
C ASP A 192 -8.83 0.02 -15.88
N LEU A 193 -8.56 1.27 -15.45
CA LEU A 193 -7.26 1.77 -14.97
C LEU A 193 -6.11 1.61 -15.97
N LEU A 194 -6.39 1.27 -17.23
CA LEU A 194 -5.37 1.18 -18.27
C LEU A 194 -5.09 2.57 -18.85
N PRO A 195 -3.83 2.92 -19.14
CA PRO A 195 -3.51 4.22 -19.71
C PRO A 195 -4.20 4.41 -21.07
N SER A 196 -5.27 5.20 -21.12
CA SER A 196 -5.97 5.54 -22.36
C SER A 196 -5.42 6.85 -22.93
N ASN A 197 -4.19 6.86 -23.47
CA ASN A 197 -3.48 8.12 -23.78
C ASN A 197 -3.53 9.12 -22.60
N PHE A 198 -3.68 8.59 -21.39
CA PHE A 198 -3.86 9.37 -20.18
C PHE A 198 -2.46 9.82 -19.80
N VAL A 199 -2.20 11.11 -20.01
CA VAL A 199 -1.13 11.79 -19.28
C VAL A 199 -1.60 11.78 -17.83
N ALA A 200 -1.27 10.73 -17.10
CA ALA A 200 -1.17 10.84 -15.65
C ALA A 200 -0.39 12.12 -15.41
N ARG A 201 -0.89 13.05 -14.59
CA ARG A 201 -0.06 14.16 -14.16
C ARG A 201 1.22 13.51 -13.65
N ASN A 202 2.32 13.72 -14.38
CA ASN A 202 3.63 13.14 -14.16
C ASN A 202 4.11 13.68 -12.82
N THR A 203 3.55 13.22 -11.73
CA THR A 203 3.95 13.44 -10.35
C THR A 203 3.51 12.17 -9.66
N ASP A 204 4.44 11.25 -9.44
CA ASP A 204 4.26 10.27 -8.39
C ASP A 204 3.96 11.07 -7.12
N ARG A 205 2.74 10.93 -6.62
CA ARG A 205 2.21 11.77 -5.55
C ARG A 205 2.78 11.39 -4.18
N PHE A 206 3.43 10.22 -4.08
CA PHE A 206 4.07 9.73 -2.87
C PHE A 206 5.54 10.15 -2.80
N THR A 207 6.23 10.21 -3.93
CA THR A 207 7.63 10.67 -3.99
C THR A 207 7.78 12.15 -4.37
N GLY A 208 6.71 12.77 -4.90
CA GLY A 208 6.77 14.09 -5.49
C GLY A 208 7.56 14.14 -6.81
N GLU A 209 8.05 13.00 -7.29
CA GLU A 209 8.87 12.92 -8.49
C GLU A 209 7.99 13.02 -9.71
N THR A 210 8.27 14.01 -10.55
CA THR A 210 7.68 14.05 -11.87
C THR A 210 8.30 12.95 -12.70
N ALA A 211 7.51 11.99 -13.19
CA ALA A 211 8.01 11.03 -14.17
C ALA A 211 8.64 11.80 -15.31
N ASP A 212 9.97 11.71 -15.44
CA ASP A 212 10.70 12.48 -16.43
C ASP A 212 10.19 12.09 -17.82
N ASP A 213 9.80 13.09 -18.60
CA ASP A 213 9.29 12.96 -19.97
C ASP A 213 10.31 12.30 -20.94
N CYS A 214 11.48 11.92 -20.43
CA CYS A 214 12.61 11.29 -21.08
C CYS A 214 12.48 9.76 -21.22
N ASP A 215 11.51 9.13 -20.54
CA ASP A 215 11.29 7.66 -20.56
C ASP A 215 10.25 7.20 -21.60
N ARG A 216 9.73 8.11 -22.44
CA ARG A 216 8.88 7.74 -23.57
C ARG A 216 9.68 6.90 -24.59
N THR A 217 9.28 5.64 -24.78
CA THR A 217 9.87 4.70 -25.76
C THR A 217 9.38 4.89 -27.19
N ASP A 218 8.43 5.82 -27.41
CA ASP A 218 7.78 6.06 -28.72
C ASP A 218 8.52 7.08 -29.60
N GLY A 219 9.68 7.58 -29.16
CA GLY A 219 10.50 8.52 -29.93
C GLY A 219 9.94 9.94 -29.98
N SER A 220 8.90 10.26 -29.21
CA SER A 220 8.28 11.60 -29.20
C SER A 220 8.91 12.60 -28.22
N ALA A 221 10.02 12.24 -27.57
CA ALA A 221 10.69 13.12 -26.62
C ALA A 221 11.16 14.44 -27.30
N PRO A 222 10.80 15.62 -26.77
CA PRO A 222 11.23 16.89 -27.34
C PRO A 222 12.76 17.01 -27.28
N GLU A 223 13.39 17.21 -28.45
CA GLU A 223 14.84 17.35 -28.54
C GLU A 223 15.30 18.55 -27.69
N GLY A 224 16.13 18.27 -26.68
CA GLY A 224 16.88 19.30 -25.94
C GLY A 224 16.59 19.44 -24.44
N HIS A 225 15.67 18.65 -23.86
CA HIS A 225 15.31 18.79 -22.43
C HIS A 225 15.75 17.65 -21.49
N CYS A 226 16.43 16.61 -22.00
CA CYS A 226 16.93 15.51 -21.17
C CYS A 226 18.45 15.64 -20.95
N PRO A 227 18.92 16.04 -19.75
CA PRO A 227 20.34 16.13 -19.45
C PRO A 227 20.93 14.71 -19.34
N GLY A 228 21.66 14.25 -20.38
CA GLY A 228 22.44 13.01 -20.29
C GLY A 228 22.45 12.09 -21.52
N ARG A 229 21.55 12.24 -22.50
CA ARG A 229 21.65 11.50 -23.78
C ARG A 229 22.72 12.13 -24.67
N LYS A 230 23.99 11.76 -24.46
CA LYS A 230 25.03 11.97 -25.48
C LYS A 230 24.73 11.08 -26.68
N LYS A 231 24.55 11.72 -27.84
CA LYS A 231 24.42 11.05 -29.15
C LYS A 231 25.54 10.01 -29.31
N ARG A 232 25.16 8.75 -29.56
CA ARG A 232 25.99 7.76 -30.24
C ARG A 232 25.38 7.52 -31.60
#